data_AF-A0AAV5SS14-F1
#
_entry.id   AF-A0AAV5SS14-F1
#
_cell.length_a   1.000
_cell.length_b   1.000
_cell.length_c   1.000
_cell.angle_alpha   90.00
_cell.angle_beta   90.00
_cell.angle_gamma   90.00
#
_symmetry.space_group_name_H-M   'P 1'
#
loop_
_entity.id
_entity.type
_entity.pdbx_description
1 polymer ?
#
loop_
_entity_poly.entity_id
_entity_poly.type
_entity_poly.pdbx_seq_one_letter_code
_entity_poly.pdbx_strand_id
1 'polypeptide(L)'
;DTLIDYMPFGPGFTFVKSRSDRDAMQKDMKNGMADNIIVQISYFKMLKYVDWLDEDSLRRATDKGHYYLKINYLWPEFFGDFYHFEAIDSYNQKYTSIVGDIYYLNSNELPTYWEMLKNARAGFQNTEQFGILGQAGDRSNFLMSPATAAVWYQPERNSITIPLGILTAPYYDKKYPEQYNYAVAGTFMGREFWRAVDDEGAQFGEEGMLAECSFSHCSIFDSPSQKGFDNMAECVVNQYNSQCCPMEKGRCVNGDTTKRSNLADIG
;
A
#
# COMPACT_ATOMS: atom_id res chain seq x y z
N ASP A 1 17.71 -6.50 5.78
CA ASP A 1 16.72 -6.50 4.68
C ASP A 1 16.15 -7.87 4.38
N THR A 2 16.96 -8.88 4.03
CA THR A 2 16.47 -10.17 3.52
C THR A 2 15.45 -10.93 4.39
N LEU A 3 15.51 -10.81 5.73
CA LEU A 3 14.54 -11.47 6.61
C LEU A 3 13.17 -10.76 6.61
N ILE A 4 13.15 -9.43 6.46
CA ILE A 4 11.91 -8.65 6.38
C ILE A 4 11.17 -8.98 5.08
N ASP A 5 11.90 -9.24 3.99
CA ASP A 5 11.30 -9.55 2.69
C ASP A 5 10.60 -10.92 2.69
N TYR A 6 11.12 -11.90 3.44
CA TYR A 6 10.59 -13.27 3.44
C TYR A 6 9.81 -13.65 4.68
N MET A 7 9.91 -12.88 5.76
CA MET A 7 9.14 -13.10 6.98
C MET A 7 8.65 -11.75 7.52
N PRO A 8 7.81 -11.00 6.77
CA PRO A 8 7.56 -9.58 7.04
C PRO A 8 7.05 -9.27 8.45
N PHE A 9 6.26 -10.17 9.02
CA PHE A 9 5.54 -9.90 10.27
C PHE A 9 6.32 -10.22 11.54
N GLY A 10 7.26 -11.17 11.54
CA GLY A 10 8.08 -11.49 12.72
C GLY A 10 9.04 -10.35 13.13
N PRO A 11 9.95 -9.91 12.25
CA PRO A 11 10.76 -8.71 12.46
C PRO A 11 9.89 -7.45 12.55
N GLY A 12 8.79 -7.37 11.80
CA GLY A 12 7.83 -6.27 11.90
C GLY A 12 7.24 -6.12 13.30
N PHE A 13 6.84 -7.23 13.93
CA PHE A 13 6.37 -7.26 15.31
C PHE A 13 7.45 -6.77 16.27
N THR A 14 8.68 -7.24 16.11
CA THR A 14 9.83 -6.83 16.93
C THR A 14 10.12 -5.33 16.78
N PHE A 15 10.07 -4.81 15.56
CA PHE A 15 10.22 -3.38 15.26
C PHE A 15 9.14 -2.55 15.96
N VAL A 16 7.87 -2.93 15.83
CA VAL A 16 6.78 -2.19 16.46
C VAL A 16 6.87 -2.26 17.98
N LYS A 17 7.18 -3.44 18.53
CA LYS A 17 7.34 -3.65 19.98
C LYS A 17 8.47 -2.81 20.58
N SER A 18 9.56 -2.59 19.85
CA SER A 18 10.72 -1.86 20.35
C SER A 18 10.51 -0.34 20.41
N ARG A 19 9.46 0.17 19.76
CA ARG A 19 9.16 1.60 19.73
C ARG A 19 8.51 2.10 21.01
N SER A 20 9.21 3.00 21.68
CA SER A 20 8.72 3.66 22.91
C SER A 20 7.47 4.52 22.70
N ASP A 21 7.23 5.00 21.48
CA ASP A 21 6.10 5.87 21.11
C ASP A 21 4.92 5.10 20.49
N ARG A 22 5.00 3.77 20.39
CA ARG A 22 3.98 2.92 19.76
C ARG A 22 2.56 3.21 20.25
N ASP A 23 2.36 3.22 21.57
CA ASP A 23 1.02 3.37 22.16
C ASP A 23 0.49 4.80 21.97
N ALA A 24 1.38 5.80 21.98
CA ALA A 24 1.05 7.17 21.66
C ALA A 24 0.63 7.32 20.19
N MET A 25 1.38 6.72 19.26
CA MET A 25 1.05 6.68 17.84
C MET A 25 -0.29 5.98 17.57
N GLN A 26 -0.57 4.87 18.25
CA GLN A 26 -1.86 4.18 18.14
C GLN A 26 -3.02 5.05 18.63
N LYS A 27 -2.82 5.73 19.76
CA LYS A 27 -3.82 6.64 20.33
C LYS A 27 -4.05 7.84 19.41
N ASP A 28 -2.99 8.43 18.87
CA ASP A 28 -3.09 9.57 17.97
C ASP A 28 -3.79 9.19 16.66
N MET A 29 -3.47 8.03 16.07
CA MET A 29 -4.19 7.49 14.92
C MET A 29 -5.68 7.30 15.19
N LYS A 30 -6.06 6.76 16.36
CA LYS A 30 -7.46 6.59 16.77
C LYS A 30 -8.18 7.91 17.07
N ASN A 31 -7.46 8.94 17.49
CA ASN A 31 -8.02 10.24 17.89
C ASN A 31 -7.98 11.27 16.76
N GLY A 32 -7.98 10.82 15.51
CA GLY A 32 -8.12 11.70 14.36
C GLY A 32 -6.81 12.24 13.80
N MET A 33 -5.65 11.62 14.05
CA MET A 33 -4.49 11.83 13.16
C MET A 33 -4.78 11.25 11.78
N ALA A 34 -5.40 10.06 11.72
CA ALA A 34 -5.95 9.53 10.49
C ALA A 34 -6.90 10.57 9.88
N ASP A 35 -7.84 11.11 10.65
CA ASP A 35 -8.75 12.13 10.14
C ASP A 35 -8.03 13.42 9.72
N ASN A 36 -7.13 14.02 10.50
CA ASN A 36 -6.45 15.25 10.08
C ASN A 36 -5.55 15.06 8.84
N ILE A 37 -5.03 13.86 8.61
CA ILE A 37 -4.24 13.55 7.41
C ILE A 37 -5.13 13.06 6.24
N ILE A 38 -6.27 12.42 6.51
CA ILE A 38 -7.15 11.74 5.52
C ILE A 38 -8.45 12.51 5.26
N VAL A 39 -9.09 13.07 6.29
CA VAL A 39 -10.34 13.85 6.24
C VAL A 39 -10.18 15.22 5.57
N GLN A 40 -8.95 15.70 5.31
CA GLN A 40 -8.71 16.89 4.48
C GLN A 40 -8.25 16.57 3.06
N ILE A 41 -8.07 15.29 2.69
CA ILE A 41 -7.74 14.95 1.31
C ILE A 41 -8.93 15.39 0.48
N SER A 42 -8.71 16.49 -0.22
CA SER A 42 -9.69 17.17 -1.05
C SER A 42 -10.21 16.25 -2.15
N TYR A 43 -9.58 15.08 -2.38
CA TYR A 43 -9.98 13.97 -3.23
C TYR A 43 -11.48 13.92 -3.57
N PHE A 44 -12.39 13.63 -2.62
CA PHE A 44 -13.82 13.50 -2.97
C PHE A 44 -14.49 14.83 -3.33
N LYS A 45 -13.99 15.94 -2.79
CA LYS A 45 -14.44 17.27 -3.20
C LYS A 45 -13.88 17.63 -4.57
N MET A 46 -12.66 17.21 -4.90
CA MET A 46 -11.96 17.43 -6.17
C MET A 46 -12.61 16.64 -7.29
N LEU A 47 -13.00 15.39 -7.05
CA LEU A 47 -13.73 14.58 -8.03
C LEU A 47 -15.01 15.29 -8.53
N LYS A 48 -15.68 16.09 -7.68
CA LYS A 48 -16.87 16.87 -8.08
C LYS A 48 -16.59 18.02 -9.05
N TYR A 49 -15.32 18.44 -9.16
CA TYR A 49 -14.88 19.47 -10.10
C TYR A 49 -14.30 18.89 -11.39
N VAL A 50 -14.25 17.55 -11.50
CA VAL A 50 -13.85 16.86 -12.72
C VAL A 50 -15.02 16.90 -13.69
N ASP A 51 -14.88 17.68 -14.76
CA ASP A 51 -15.93 17.95 -15.75
C ASP A 51 -16.12 16.82 -16.78
N TRP A 52 -15.17 15.90 -16.84
CA TRP A 52 -15.20 14.77 -17.77
C TRP A 52 -15.80 13.49 -17.20
N LEU A 53 -16.15 13.45 -15.91
CA LEU A 53 -16.87 12.33 -15.29
C LEU A 53 -18.38 12.50 -15.43
N ASP A 54 -19.07 11.48 -15.93
CA ASP A 54 -20.52 11.40 -15.79
C ASP A 54 -20.94 11.14 -14.33
N GLU A 55 -22.22 11.34 -14.01
CA GLU A 55 -22.75 11.21 -12.64
C GLU A 55 -22.52 9.83 -12.03
N ASP A 56 -22.69 8.75 -12.81
CA ASP A 56 -22.52 7.38 -12.33
C ASP A 56 -21.05 7.02 -12.18
N SER A 57 -20.17 7.43 -13.11
CA SER A 57 -18.72 7.28 -12.96
C SER A 57 -18.19 8.04 -11.74
N LEU A 58 -18.65 9.28 -11.52
CA LEU A 58 -18.32 10.06 -10.33
C LEU A 58 -18.78 9.37 -9.06
N ARG A 59 -20.00 8.82 -9.06
CA ARG A 59 -20.54 8.07 -7.92
C ARG A 59 -19.71 6.81 -7.64
N ARG A 60 -19.41 5.99 -8.64
CA ARG A 60 -18.58 4.77 -8.49
C ARG A 60 -17.18 5.09 -7.96
N ALA A 61 -16.53 6.12 -8.48
CA ALA A 61 -15.23 6.58 -8.00
C ALA A 61 -15.28 7.07 -6.54
N THR A 62 -16.34 7.80 -6.19
CA THR A 62 -16.58 8.29 -4.83
C THR A 62 -16.84 7.13 -3.88
N ASP A 63 -17.74 6.21 -4.22
CA ASP A 63 -18.11 5.06 -3.38
C ASP A 63 -16.88 4.19 -3.11
N LYS A 64 -16.14 3.85 -4.17
CA LYS A 64 -14.92 3.06 -4.10
C LYS A 64 -13.88 3.65 -3.13
N GLY A 65 -13.58 4.94 -3.27
CA GLY A 65 -12.54 5.61 -2.48
C GLY A 65 -12.99 6.03 -1.07
N HIS A 66 -14.28 6.34 -0.88
CA HIS A 66 -14.77 6.94 0.37
C HIS A 66 -15.40 5.92 1.29
N TYR A 67 -16.37 5.15 0.77
CA TYR A 67 -17.22 4.31 1.59
C TYR A 67 -16.68 2.89 1.68
N TYR A 68 -16.10 2.39 0.58
CA TYR A 68 -15.65 1.01 0.53
C TYR A 68 -14.17 0.83 0.84
N LEU A 69 -13.31 1.84 0.61
CA LEU A 69 -11.87 1.74 0.79
C LEU A 69 -11.49 1.30 2.22
N LYS A 70 -10.72 0.21 2.32
CA LYS A 70 -10.18 -0.25 3.61
C LYS A 70 -8.83 0.43 3.86
N ILE A 71 -8.68 1.07 5.00
CA ILE A 71 -7.39 1.64 5.41
C ILE A 71 -6.84 0.87 6.61
N ASN A 72 -5.61 0.39 6.45
CA ASN A 72 -4.86 -0.34 7.46
C ASN A 72 -3.77 0.58 8.02
N TYR A 73 -3.75 0.76 9.34
CA TYR A 73 -2.82 1.67 10.00
C TYR A 73 -1.84 0.93 10.90
N LEU A 74 -0.60 1.42 10.90
CA LEU A 74 0.48 1.07 11.80
C LEU A 74 0.94 -0.39 11.69
N TRP A 75 0.16 -1.35 12.18
CA TRP A 75 0.48 -2.77 12.19
C TRP A 75 -0.78 -3.65 12.14
N PRO A 76 -0.64 -4.93 11.74
CA PRO A 76 -1.77 -5.85 11.69
C PRO A 76 -2.39 -6.08 13.07
N GLU A 77 -3.72 -6.17 13.13
CA GLU A 77 -4.46 -6.35 14.39
C GLU A 77 -4.03 -7.62 15.16
N PHE A 78 -3.65 -8.68 14.45
CA PHE A 78 -3.22 -9.94 15.07
C PHE A 78 -1.91 -9.83 15.87
N PHE A 79 -1.18 -8.70 15.79
CA PHE A 79 -0.05 -8.45 16.69
C PHE A 79 -0.51 -8.30 18.15
N GLY A 80 -1.78 -8.00 18.39
CA GLY A 80 -2.34 -7.93 19.74
C GLY A 80 -1.73 -6.81 20.58
N ASP A 81 -1.45 -7.13 21.85
CA ASP A 81 -1.00 -6.17 22.86
C ASP A 81 0.53 -6.12 23.05
N PHE A 82 1.28 -6.95 22.31
CA PHE A 82 2.73 -7.13 22.41
C PHE A 82 3.24 -7.73 23.74
N TYR A 83 2.35 -8.21 24.60
CA TYR A 83 2.64 -8.98 25.81
C TYR A 83 2.30 -10.46 25.63
N HIS A 84 1.31 -10.75 24.78
CA HIS A 84 0.87 -12.08 24.38
C HIS A 84 1.35 -12.36 22.94
N PHE A 85 2.10 -13.45 22.76
CA PHE A 85 2.80 -13.76 21.49
C PHE A 85 2.14 -14.89 20.70
N GLU A 86 1.07 -15.50 21.21
CA GLU A 86 0.46 -16.71 20.67
C GLU A 86 0.00 -16.51 19.21
N ALA A 87 -0.57 -15.35 18.90
CA ALA A 87 -1.05 -15.05 17.55
C ALA A 87 0.10 -14.86 16.54
N ILE A 88 1.15 -14.12 16.92
CA ILE A 88 2.32 -13.92 16.04
C ILE A 88 3.16 -15.20 15.93
N ASP A 89 3.26 -15.99 17.00
CA ASP A 89 3.94 -17.28 16.98
C ASP A 89 3.17 -18.28 16.11
N SER A 90 1.84 -18.35 16.25
CA SER A 90 0.98 -19.18 15.38
C SER A 90 1.06 -18.75 13.91
N TYR A 91 1.13 -17.44 13.65
CA TYR A 91 1.35 -16.94 12.30
C TYR A 91 2.72 -17.36 11.75
N ASN A 92 3.79 -17.17 12.54
CA ASN A 92 5.14 -17.55 12.17
C ASN A 92 5.32 -19.07 12.04
N GLN A 93 4.48 -19.88 12.69
CA GLN A 93 4.52 -21.34 12.56
C GLN A 93 4.30 -21.84 11.14
N LYS A 94 3.57 -21.06 10.32
CA LYS A 94 3.40 -21.33 8.88
C LYS A 94 4.73 -21.32 8.12
N TYR A 95 5.70 -20.56 8.61
CA TYR A 95 7.06 -20.51 8.11
C TYR A 95 7.94 -21.57 8.80
N THR A 96 7.67 -21.93 10.06
CA THR A 96 8.51 -22.89 10.81
C THR A 96 8.40 -24.34 10.35
N SER A 97 7.33 -24.77 9.66
CA SER A 97 7.36 -26.10 9.02
C SER A 97 8.42 -26.21 7.91
N ILE A 98 8.92 -25.07 7.41
CA ILE A 98 9.90 -24.97 6.32
C ILE A 98 11.26 -24.45 6.84
N VAL A 99 11.24 -23.60 7.88
CA VAL A 99 12.44 -23.04 8.53
C VAL A 99 12.87 -23.86 9.76
N GLY A 100 11.92 -24.45 10.47
CA GLY A 100 12.15 -25.26 11.68
C GLY A 100 12.89 -26.56 11.41
N ASP A 101 12.84 -27.08 10.18
CA ASP A 101 13.74 -28.14 9.75
C ASP A 101 15.20 -27.78 10.06
N ILE A 102 15.61 -26.51 9.96
CA ILE A 102 16.98 -26.07 10.31
C ILE A 102 17.27 -26.11 11.82
N TYR A 103 16.32 -25.68 12.66
CA TYR A 103 16.52 -25.67 14.12
C TYR A 103 16.47 -27.07 14.73
N TYR A 104 15.80 -28.00 14.05
CA TYR A 104 15.64 -29.41 14.45
C TYR A 104 16.40 -30.40 13.56
N LEU A 105 17.23 -29.92 12.62
CA LEU A 105 18.17 -30.77 11.92
C LEU A 105 19.10 -31.36 12.98
N ASN A 106 19.02 -32.67 13.14
CA ASN A 106 19.73 -33.55 14.06
C ASN A 106 21.28 -33.52 13.91
N SER A 107 21.87 -32.45 13.41
CA SER A 107 23.31 -32.27 13.22
C SER A 107 23.85 -31.24 14.20
N ASN A 108 25.00 -31.54 14.80
CA ASN A 108 25.79 -30.60 15.62
C ASN A 108 26.35 -29.41 14.80
N GLU A 109 25.81 -29.12 13.61
CA GLU A 109 26.29 -28.14 12.66
C GLU A 109 25.17 -27.14 12.33
N LEU A 110 25.53 -25.87 12.41
CA LEU A 110 24.63 -24.77 12.06
C LEU A 110 24.42 -24.74 10.53
N PRO A 111 23.21 -24.37 10.05
CA PRO A 111 22.94 -24.18 8.63
C PRO A 111 23.88 -23.14 8.00
N THR A 112 24.16 -23.30 6.72
CA THR A 112 24.78 -22.24 5.92
C THR A 112 23.79 -21.10 5.68
N TYR A 113 24.29 -19.89 5.43
CA TYR A 113 23.45 -18.75 5.06
C TYR A 113 22.58 -19.02 3.82
N TRP A 114 23.11 -19.76 2.85
CA TRP A 114 22.35 -20.14 1.64
C TRP A 114 21.15 -21.02 1.96
N GLU A 115 21.30 -22.00 2.85
CA GLU A 115 20.19 -22.87 3.29
C GLU A 115 19.13 -22.07 4.04
N MET A 116 19.53 -21.16 4.93
CA MET A 116 18.62 -20.25 5.61
C MET A 116 17.83 -19.40 4.61
N LEU A 117 18.51 -18.81 3.62
CA LEU A 117 17.89 -17.98 2.58
C LEU A 117 16.91 -18.78 1.72
N LYS A 118 17.32 -19.97 1.27
CA LYS A 118 16.48 -20.87 0.46
C LYS A 118 15.18 -21.21 1.19
N ASN A 119 15.27 -21.50 2.48
CA ASN A 119 14.12 -21.91 3.28
C ASN A 119 13.21 -20.73 3.62
N ALA A 120 13.76 -19.56 3.94
CA ALA A 120 12.95 -18.35 4.13
C ALA A 120 12.14 -18.02 2.86
N ARG A 121 12.78 -18.08 1.68
CA ARG A 121 12.10 -17.90 0.38
C ARG A 121 10.98 -18.90 0.17
N ALA A 122 11.25 -20.19 0.35
CA ALA A 122 10.24 -21.24 0.18
C ALA A 122 9.07 -21.06 1.17
N GLY A 123 9.36 -20.68 2.42
CA GLY A 123 8.37 -20.34 3.44
C GLY A 123 7.44 -19.21 3.00
N PHE A 124 8.02 -18.13 2.51
CA PHE A 124 7.29 -16.99 1.96
C PHE A 124 6.41 -17.38 0.77
N GLN A 125 6.98 -18.08 -0.23
CA GLN A 125 6.23 -18.52 -1.41
C GLN A 125 5.05 -19.41 -1.03
N ASN A 126 5.26 -20.39 -0.14
CA ASN A 126 4.20 -21.31 0.27
C ASN A 126 3.13 -20.63 1.12
N THR A 127 3.49 -19.68 1.98
CA THR A 127 2.53 -19.05 2.90
C THR A 127 1.80 -17.88 2.26
N GLU A 128 2.54 -16.95 1.65
CA GLU A 128 1.99 -15.67 1.15
C GLU A 128 1.59 -15.70 -0.33
N GLN A 129 2.08 -16.67 -1.12
CA GLN A 129 1.73 -16.79 -2.55
C GLN A 129 0.84 -17.99 -2.84
N PHE A 130 1.17 -19.18 -2.35
CA PHE A 130 0.36 -20.37 -2.58
C PHE A 130 -0.72 -20.56 -1.51
N GLY A 131 -0.45 -20.17 -0.26
CA GLY A 131 -1.39 -20.31 0.86
C GLY A 131 -2.65 -19.46 0.73
N ILE A 132 -2.65 -18.46 -0.16
CA ILE A 132 -3.83 -17.64 -0.46
C ILE A 132 -4.79 -18.31 -1.44
N LEU A 133 -4.39 -19.42 -2.07
CA LEU A 133 -5.25 -20.15 -3.01
C LEU A 133 -6.52 -20.65 -2.29
N GLY A 134 -7.69 -20.33 -2.85
CA GLY A 134 -8.99 -20.68 -2.28
C GLY A 134 -9.38 -19.86 -1.04
N GLN A 135 -8.59 -18.87 -0.63
CA GLN A 135 -8.93 -17.93 0.42
C GLN A 135 -9.62 -16.69 -0.16
N ALA A 136 -10.49 -16.05 0.62
CA ALA A 136 -11.03 -14.74 0.27
C ALA A 136 -9.96 -13.66 0.36
N GLY A 137 -10.11 -12.58 -0.42
CA GLY A 137 -9.23 -11.43 -0.37
C GLY A 137 -9.31 -10.70 0.98
N ASP A 138 -8.39 -11.01 1.90
CA ASP A 138 -8.32 -10.35 3.19
C ASP A 138 -7.85 -8.89 3.06
N ARG A 139 -8.78 -7.94 3.13
CA ARG A 139 -8.49 -6.51 2.98
C ARG A 139 -7.66 -5.93 4.12
N SER A 140 -7.51 -6.65 5.24
CA SER A 140 -6.64 -6.28 6.36
C SER A 140 -5.19 -6.75 6.20
N ASN A 141 -4.88 -7.52 5.15
CA ASN A 141 -3.53 -7.98 4.88
C ASN A 141 -2.65 -6.80 4.43
N PHE A 142 -1.53 -6.61 5.12
CA PHE A 142 -0.57 -5.55 4.84
C PHE A 142 0.29 -5.85 3.62
N LEU A 143 0.41 -7.09 3.13
CA LEU A 143 1.34 -7.55 2.09
C LEU A 143 2.83 -7.46 2.48
N MET A 144 3.25 -6.34 3.08
CA MET A 144 4.61 -6.05 3.50
C MET A 144 4.69 -5.81 5.02
N SER A 145 5.93 -5.74 5.53
CA SER A 145 6.17 -5.51 6.96
C SER A 145 5.67 -4.15 7.43
N PRO A 146 5.16 -4.04 8.68
CA PRO A 146 4.88 -2.74 9.31
C PRO A 146 6.14 -1.91 9.59
N ALA A 147 7.34 -2.47 9.42
CA ALA A 147 8.61 -1.74 9.47
C ALA A 147 8.96 -1.03 8.15
N THR A 148 8.22 -1.28 7.07
CA THR A 148 8.47 -0.68 5.75
C THR A 148 8.24 0.82 5.79
N ALA A 149 9.20 1.59 5.25
CA ALA A 149 9.09 3.03 5.08
C ALA A 149 8.44 3.40 3.74
N ALA A 150 7.20 2.95 3.53
CA ALA A 150 6.38 3.29 2.37
C ALA A 150 4.89 3.18 2.72
N VAL A 151 4.02 3.72 1.87
CA VAL A 151 2.57 3.47 1.86
C VAL A 151 2.23 2.82 0.52
N TRP A 152 1.24 1.93 0.52
CA TRP A 152 0.83 1.24 -0.71
C TRP A 152 -0.68 1.01 -0.77
N TYR A 153 -1.20 1.08 -1.99
CA TYR A 153 -2.53 0.64 -2.39
C TYR A 153 -2.51 -0.75 -3.03
N GLN A 154 -3.48 -1.60 -2.67
CA GLN A 154 -3.74 -2.91 -3.25
C GLN A 154 -5.08 -2.87 -4.01
N PRO A 155 -5.09 -2.76 -5.35
CA PRO A 155 -6.32 -2.65 -6.13
C PRO A 155 -7.25 -3.85 -5.96
N GLU A 156 -6.69 -5.06 -5.94
CA GLU A 156 -7.41 -6.32 -5.80
C GLU A 156 -8.05 -6.53 -4.42
N ARG A 157 -7.70 -5.70 -3.44
CA ARG A 157 -8.30 -5.68 -2.10
C ARG A 157 -9.02 -4.36 -1.81
N ASN A 158 -8.99 -3.41 -2.75
CA ASN A 158 -9.32 -2.01 -2.55
C ASN A 158 -8.88 -1.53 -1.15
N SER A 159 -7.59 -1.63 -0.84
CA SER A 159 -7.05 -1.27 0.49
C SER A 159 -5.77 -0.46 0.43
N ILE A 160 -5.63 0.49 1.34
CA ILE A 160 -4.39 1.26 1.58
C ILE A 160 -3.78 0.78 2.89
N THR A 161 -2.46 0.63 2.92
CA THR A 161 -1.71 0.34 4.15
C THR A 161 -0.70 1.43 4.44
N ILE A 162 -0.83 2.03 5.62
CA ILE A 162 0.06 3.06 6.18
C ILE A 162 0.78 2.44 7.39
N PRO A 163 1.94 1.79 7.20
CA PRO A 163 2.65 1.12 8.28
C PRO A 163 3.31 2.11 9.25
N LEU A 164 3.72 1.63 10.43
CA LEU A 164 4.41 2.45 11.41
C LEU A 164 5.80 2.92 10.92
N GLY A 165 6.45 2.15 10.05
CA GLY A 165 7.79 2.45 9.53
C GLY A 165 7.92 3.80 8.81
N ILE A 166 6.91 4.19 8.01
CA ILE A 166 6.91 5.48 7.31
C ILE A 166 6.55 6.66 8.22
N LEU A 167 5.93 6.42 9.38
CA LEU A 167 5.48 7.46 10.31
C LEU A 167 6.60 7.86 11.27
N THR A 168 7.74 8.22 10.70
CA THR A 168 8.97 8.55 11.41
C THR A 168 9.63 9.76 10.78
N ALA A 169 10.47 10.48 11.54
CA ALA A 169 11.24 11.57 10.99
C ALA A 169 12.15 11.08 9.83
N PRO A 170 12.27 11.83 8.72
CA PRO A 170 11.73 13.18 8.48
C PRO A 170 10.31 13.23 7.89
N TYR A 171 9.67 12.09 7.68
CA TYR A 171 8.38 11.97 7.00
C TYR A 171 7.20 12.39 7.86
N TYR A 172 7.26 12.09 9.16
CA TYR A 172 6.25 12.48 10.13
C TYR A 172 6.86 12.62 11.53
N ASP A 173 6.51 13.69 12.22
CA ASP A 173 6.72 13.82 13.67
C ASP A 173 5.62 14.72 14.22
N LYS A 174 4.94 14.30 15.30
CA LYS A 174 3.90 15.11 15.97
C LYS A 174 4.40 16.49 16.41
N LYS A 175 5.70 16.64 16.67
CA LYS A 175 6.33 17.90 17.06
C LYS A 175 6.57 18.84 15.87
N TYR A 176 6.48 18.35 14.64
CA TYR A 176 6.58 19.21 13.47
C TYR A 176 5.33 20.07 13.30
N PRO A 177 5.46 21.25 12.67
CA PRO A 177 4.31 22.05 12.29
C PRO A 177 3.32 21.20 11.48
N GLU A 178 2.02 21.38 11.72
CA GLU A 178 0.97 20.64 11.03
C GLU A 178 1.10 20.77 9.51
N GLN A 179 1.50 21.94 9.01
CA GLN A 179 1.72 22.20 7.59
C GLN A 179 2.87 21.35 7.01
N TYR A 180 3.90 21.07 7.81
CA TYR A 180 4.99 20.21 7.39
C TYR A 180 4.52 18.75 7.31
N ASN A 181 3.84 18.27 8.34
CA ASN A 181 3.25 16.92 8.32
C ASN A 181 2.23 16.77 7.19
N TYR A 182 1.44 17.80 6.90
CA TYR A 182 0.51 17.81 5.77
C TYR A 182 1.27 17.76 4.42
N ALA A 183 2.30 18.59 4.24
CA ALA A 183 3.06 18.64 2.98
C ALA A 183 3.87 17.36 2.72
N VAL A 184 4.31 16.66 3.75
CA VAL A 184 5.10 15.43 3.58
C VAL A 184 4.21 14.19 3.67
N ALA A 185 3.53 14.02 4.80
CA ALA A 185 2.66 12.85 5.03
C ALA A 185 1.37 12.90 4.23
N GLY A 186 0.74 14.07 4.11
CA GLY A 186 -0.44 14.24 3.27
C GLY A 186 -0.15 13.93 1.80
N THR A 187 1.01 14.29 1.26
CA THR A 187 1.38 13.98 -0.13
C THR A 187 1.51 12.47 -0.38
N PHE A 188 2.31 11.74 0.40
CA PHE A 188 2.47 10.31 0.12
C PHE A 188 1.22 9.49 0.48
N MET A 189 0.39 9.94 1.44
CA MET A 189 -0.88 9.28 1.72
C MET A 189 -1.89 9.60 0.61
N GLY A 190 -2.05 10.87 0.25
CA GLY A 190 -2.93 11.35 -0.82
C GLY A 190 -2.69 10.66 -2.15
N ARG A 191 -1.42 10.47 -2.51
CA ARG A 191 -1.04 9.67 -3.68
C ARG A 191 -1.70 8.30 -3.70
N GLU A 192 -1.67 7.56 -2.58
CA GLU A 192 -2.25 6.21 -2.53
C GLU A 192 -3.79 6.22 -2.56
N PHE A 193 -4.45 7.33 -2.21
CA PHE A 193 -5.90 7.50 -2.47
C PHE A 193 -6.18 7.66 -3.95
N TRP A 194 -5.36 8.46 -4.66
CA TRP A 194 -5.49 8.60 -6.11
C TRP A 194 -5.23 7.30 -6.86
N ARG A 195 -4.42 6.40 -6.31
CA ARG A 195 -4.24 5.06 -6.87
C ARG A 195 -5.53 4.22 -6.91
N ALA A 196 -6.57 4.58 -6.16
CA ALA A 196 -7.86 3.91 -6.28
C ALA A 196 -8.57 4.21 -7.61
N VAL A 197 -8.22 5.30 -8.29
CA VAL A 197 -8.84 5.77 -9.54
C VAL A 197 -7.80 6.16 -10.61
N ASP A 198 -6.55 5.77 -10.43
CA ASP A 198 -5.51 5.89 -11.45
C ASP A 198 -5.77 4.88 -12.60
N ASP A 199 -4.84 4.79 -13.55
CA ASP A 199 -4.99 3.95 -14.73
C ASP A 199 -5.09 2.45 -14.44
N GLU A 200 -4.54 1.97 -13.32
CA GLU A 200 -4.74 0.60 -12.85
C GLU A 200 -5.94 0.50 -11.91
N GLY A 201 -6.04 1.41 -10.95
CA GLY A 201 -7.08 1.46 -9.95
C GLY A 201 -8.48 1.48 -10.56
N ALA A 202 -8.71 2.31 -11.59
CA ALA A 202 -10.01 2.39 -12.25
C ALA A 202 -10.49 1.06 -12.84
N GLN A 203 -9.60 0.09 -13.07
CA GLN A 203 -9.95 -1.24 -13.59
C GLN A 203 -10.61 -2.14 -12.54
N PHE A 204 -10.58 -1.75 -11.27
CA PHE A 204 -11.12 -2.51 -10.14
C PHE A 204 -12.29 -1.79 -9.49
N GLY A 205 -13.34 -2.52 -9.14
CA GLY A 205 -14.50 -2.05 -8.41
C GLY A 205 -14.23 -1.84 -6.91
N GLU A 206 -15.32 -1.58 -6.17
CA GLU A 206 -15.30 -1.21 -4.75
C GLU A 206 -14.81 -2.33 -3.80
N GLU A 207 -15.02 -3.59 -4.19
CA GLU A 207 -14.56 -4.78 -3.43
C GLU A 207 -13.23 -5.34 -3.92
N GLY A 208 -12.59 -4.70 -4.92
CA GLY A 208 -11.34 -5.19 -5.52
C GLY A 208 -11.53 -6.26 -6.61
N MET A 209 -12.77 -6.54 -7.02
CA MET A 209 -13.04 -7.30 -8.25
C MET A 209 -12.73 -6.44 -9.48
N LEU A 210 -12.37 -7.05 -10.62
CA LEU A 210 -12.32 -6.32 -11.88
C LEU A 210 -13.68 -5.67 -12.16
N ALA A 211 -13.65 -4.40 -12.55
CA ALA A 211 -14.83 -3.65 -12.96
C ALA A 211 -15.41 -4.21 -14.27
N GLU A 212 -16.51 -3.63 -14.75
CA GLU A 212 -17.11 -4.05 -16.01
C GLU A 212 -16.08 -3.94 -17.16
N CYS A 213 -15.92 -5.03 -17.89
CA CYS A 213 -14.93 -5.14 -18.95
C CYS A 213 -15.58 -5.05 -20.33
N SER A 214 -15.04 -4.17 -21.17
CA SER A 214 -15.17 -4.25 -22.62
C SER A 214 -14.13 -5.22 -23.20
N PHE A 215 -14.12 -5.37 -24.54
CA PHE A 215 -13.10 -6.20 -25.21
C PHE A 215 -11.66 -5.70 -24.99
N SER A 216 -11.46 -4.41 -24.74
CA SER A 216 -10.13 -3.79 -24.68
C SER A 216 -9.68 -3.28 -23.31
N HIS A 217 -10.61 -3.11 -22.36
CA HIS A 217 -10.31 -2.56 -21.03
C HIS A 217 -11.45 -2.83 -20.05
N CYS A 218 -11.12 -2.88 -18.76
CA CYS A 218 -12.09 -2.84 -17.65
C CYS A 218 -12.01 -1.47 -16.98
N SER A 219 -13.14 -0.88 -16.61
CA SER A 219 -13.13 0.42 -15.93
C SER A 219 -14.39 0.66 -15.11
N ILE A 220 -14.25 1.41 -14.02
CA ILE A 220 -15.38 2.01 -13.28
C ILE A 220 -15.93 3.26 -13.99
N PHE A 221 -15.32 3.69 -15.10
CA PHE A 221 -15.76 4.80 -15.92
C PHE A 221 -16.59 4.33 -17.11
N ASP A 222 -17.63 5.08 -17.46
CA ASP A 222 -18.32 4.90 -18.73
C ASP A 222 -17.43 5.31 -19.92
N SER A 223 -17.87 5.06 -21.15
CA SER A 223 -17.01 5.31 -22.32
C SER A 223 -16.63 6.79 -22.52
N PRO A 224 -17.56 7.77 -22.41
CA PRO A 224 -17.23 9.18 -22.38
C PRO A 224 -16.22 9.56 -21.28
N SER A 225 -16.45 9.09 -20.06
CA SER A 225 -15.59 9.39 -18.90
C SER A 225 -14.21 8.79 -19.04
N GLN A 226 -14.11 7.56 -19.58
CA GLN A 226 -12.84 6.93 -19.88
C GLN A 226 -12.05 7.74 -20.92
N LYS A 227 -12.71 8.23 -21.97
CA LYS A 227 -12.07 9.10 -22.96
C LYS A 227 -11.58 10.41 -22.33
N GLY A 228 -12.35 10.96 -21.40
CA GLY A 228 -11.96 12.12 -20.58
C GLY A 228 -10.69 11.87 -19.78
N PHE A 229 -10.66 10.75 -19.04
CA PHE A 229 -9.51 10.28 -18.30
C PHE A 229 -8.28 10.11 -19.20
N ASP A 230 -8.44 9.42 -20.33
CA ASP A 230 -7.35 9.15 -21.28
C ASP A 230 -6.74 10.45 -21.83
N ASN A 231 -7.57 11.44 -22.17
CA ASN A 231 -7.11 12.75 -22.64
C ASN A 231 -6.30 13.50 -21.57
N MET A 232 -6.77 13.47 -20.32
CA MET A 232 -6.05 14.09 -19.19
C MET A 232 -4.73 13.38 -18.93
N ALA A 233 -4.74 12.04 -18.92
CA ALA A 233 -3.55 11.24 -18.69
C ALA A 233 -2.50 11.43 -19.79
N GLU A 234 -2.92 11.56 -21.05
CA GLU A 234 -2.06 11.87 -22.18
C GLU A 234 -1.36 13.23 -22.03
N CYS A 235 -2.01 14.22 -21.41
CA CYS A 235 -1.37 15.50 -21.10
C CYS A 235 -0.19 15.32 -20.14
N VAL A 236 -0.37 14.50 -19.09
CA VAL A 236 0.69 14.17 -18.13
C VAL A 236 1.80 13.36 -18.79
N VAL A 237 1.48 12.36 -19.61
CA VAL A 237 2.49 11.61 -20.38
C VAL A 237 3.36 12.55 -21.22
N ASN A 238 2.73 13.48 -21.95
CA ASN A 238 3.45 14.44 -22.80
C ASN A 238 4.32 15.41 -21.99
N GLN A 239 3.86 15.85 -20.82
CA GLN A 239 4.66 16.67 -19.90
C GLN A 239 5.96 15.95 -19.52
N TYR A 240 5.88 14.68 -19.10
CA TYR A 240 7.06 13.94 -18.64
C TYR A 240 7.99 13.55 -19.80
N ASN A 241 7.43 13.22 -20.96
CA ASN A 241 8.21 12.90 -22.17
C ASN A 241 9.04 14.09 -22.70
N SER A 242 8.63 15.33 -22.45
CA SER A 242 9.24 16.51 -23.08
C SER A 242 9.83 17.53 -22.11
N GLN A 243 9.35 17.60 -20.87
CA GLN A 243 9.75 18.63 -19.91
C GLN A 243 10.51 18.07 -18.70
N CYS A 244 10.40 16.76 -18.42
CA CYS A 244 11.10 16.12 -17.32
C CYS A 244 12.35 15.39 -17.83
N CYS A 245 13.47 16.11 -17.91
CA CYS A 245 14.73 15.56 -18.43
C CYS A 245 15.87 15.65 -17.38
N PRO A 246 15.74 14.96 -16.23
CA PRO A 246 16.67 15.05 -15.12
C PRO A 246 18.01 14.34 -15.40
N MET A 247 18.08 13.52 -16.46
CA MET A 247 19.27 12.78 -16.81
C MET A 247 20.23 13.62 -17.66
N GLU A 248 21.53 13.36 -17.52
CA GLU A 248 22.55 13.94 -18.39
C GLU A 248 22.24 13.70 -19.87
N LYS A 249 22.66 14.67 -20.70
CA LYS A 249 22.46 14.70 -22.16
C LYS A 249 21.01 14.90 -22.61
N GLY A 250 20.16 15.48 -21.77
CA GLY A 250 18.79 15.86 -22.12
C GLY A 250 17.87 14.67 -22.36
N ARG A 251 18.16 13.51 -21.74
CA ARG A 251 17.25 12.37 -21.79
C ARG A 251 16.06 12.60 -20.87
N CYS A 252 14.88 12.53 -21.43
CA CYS A 252 13.63 12.73 -20.71
C CYS A 252 13.08 11.42 -20.15
N VAL A 253 12.28 11.55 -19.10
CA VAL A 253 11.54 10.43 -18.49
C VAL A 253 10.56 9.88 -19.53
N ASN A 254 10.35 8.58 -19.53
CA ASN A 254 9.28 7.97 -20.32
C ASN A 254 7.95 8.12 -19.57
N GLY A 255 7.13 9.06 -20.04
CA GLY A 255 5.83 9.41 -19.49
C GLY A 255 4.85 8.24 -19.47
N ASP A 256 4.85 7.38 -20.49
CA ASP A 256 3.99 6.20 -20.54
C ASP A 256 4.29 5.22 -19.41
N THR A 257 5.57 4.94 -19.18
CA THR A 257 6.00 4.00 -18.12
C THR A 257 5.84 4.54 -16.72
N THR A 258 5.77 5.88 -16.56
CA THR A 258 5.66 6.56 -15.27
C THR A 258 4.26 7.11 -15.00
N LYS A 259 3.36 7.05 -15.99
CA LYS A 259 2.01 7.62 -16.00
C LYS A 259 1.26 7.39 -14.70
N ARG A 260 1.20 6.14 -14.25
CA ARG A 260 0.52 5.75 -13.00
C ARG A 260 0.99 6.56 -11.79
N SER A 261 2.31 6.62 -11.60
CA SER A 261 2.89 7.34 -10.46
C SER A 261 2.72 8.84 -10.61
N ASN A 262 2.91 9.37 -11.82
CA ASN A 262 2.77 10.81 -12.09
C ASN A 262 1.34 11.30 -11.86
N LEU A 263 0.32 10.54 -12.30
CA LEU A 263 -1.09 10.84 -12.05
C LEU A 263 -1.39 10.91 -10.56
N ALA A 264 -0.90 9.92 -9.80
CA ALA A 264 -1.11 9.85 -8.37
C ALA A 264 -0.33 10.94 -7.60
N ASP A 265 0.86 11.34 -8.06
CA ASP A 265 1.67 12.40 -7.45
C ASP A 265 1.09 13.81 -7.68
N ILE A 266 0.39 14.03 -8.81
CA ILE A 266 -0.24 15.31 -9.15
C ILE A 266 -1.56 15.51 -8.38
N GLY A 267 -2.31 14.44 -8.19
CA GLY A 267 -3.59 14.46 -7.47
C GLY A 267 -3.43 14.80 -5.99
#